data_AF-A0A699HJA4-F1
#
_entry.id   AF-A0A699HJA4-F1
#
_cell.length_a   1.000
_cell.length_b   1.000
_cell.length_c   1.000
_cell.angle_alpha   90.00
_cell.angle_beta   90.00
_cell.angle_gamma   90.00
#
_symmetry.space_group_name_H-M   'P 1'
#
loop_
_entity.id
_entity.type
_entity.pdbx_description
1 polymer ?
#
loop_
_entity_poly.entity_id
_entity_poly.type
_entity_poly.pdbx_seq_one_letter_code
_entity_poly.pdbx_strand_id
1 'polypeptide(L)'
;MVNVQYPIIIDGNYCPRKKNCPNDLSGVKISNVVYEDVHGTSATQVAVKFDCNKGSPCNGIRLKDVNLVYAGKPAVSSCSYAAGTASGFLLPTSCL
;
A
#
# COMPACT_ATOMS: atom_id res chain seq x y z
N MET A 1 -14.51 3.37 5.62
CA MET A 1 -14.30 4.19 4.40
C MET A 1 -15.28 3.77 3.31
N VAL A 2 -15.66 4.68 2.39
CA VAL A 2 -16.60 4.37 1.30
C VAL A 2 -16.05 4.89 -0.03
N ASN A 3 -15.91 4.00 -1.01
CA ASN A 3 -15.55 4.28 -2.40
C ASN A 3 -14.27 5.14 -2.54
N VAL A 4 -13.23 4.81 -1.79
CA VAL A 4 -11.94 5.51 -1.80
C VAL A 4 -11.02 4.89 -2.85
N GLN A 5 -10.28 5.69 -3.62
CA GLN A 5 -9.50 5.19 -4.75
C GLN A 5 -8.43 4.15 -4.37
N TYR A 6 -7.63 4.44 -3.34
CA TYR A 6 -6.64 3.53 -2.73
C TYR A 6 -6.73 3.68 -1.20
N PRO A 7 -7.58 2.90 -0.50
CA PRO A 7 -7.76 3.03 0.95
C PRO A 7 -6.46 2.93 1.76
N ILE A 8 -5.49 2.13 1.32
CA ILE A 8 -4.15 2.05 1.90
C ILE A 8 -3.12 2.31 0.80
N ILE A 9 -2.29 3.33 0.97
CA ILE A 9 -1.24 3.68 0.00
C ILE A 9 0.07 4.12 0.68
N ILE A 10 1.19 3.62 0.15
CA ILE A 10 2.52 4.22 0.29
C ILE A 10 3.02 4.46 -1.13
N ASP A 11 3.28 5.71 -1.48
CA ASP A 11 3.86 6.10 -2.77
C ASP A 11 5.24 6.73 -2.53
N GLY A 12 6.25 5.89 -2.48
CA GLY A 12 7.65 6.29 -2.36
C GLY A 12 8.25 6.78 -3.69
N ASN A 13 7.52 6.66 -4.79
CA ASN A 13 7.91 7.11 -6.14
C ASN A 13 7.09 8.32 -6.59
N TYR A 14 6.44 9.02 -5.65
CA TYR A 14 5.57 10.15 -5.94
C TYR A 14 6.35 11.25 -6.67
N CYS A 15 6.01 11.46 -7.94
CA CYS A 15 6.58 12.52 -8.76
C CYS A 15 5.47 13.32 -9.45
N PRO A 16 5.06 14.47 -8.87
CA PRO A 16 3.98 15.26 -9.42
C PRO A 16 4.37 15.79 -10.81
N ARG A 17 3.45 15.66 -11.77
CA ARG A 17 3.62 16.09 -13.17
C ARG A 17 4.79 15.42 -13.92
N LYS A 18 5.43 14.39 -13.35
CA LYS A 18 6.58 13.67 -13.93
C LYS A 18 7.73 14.57 -14.37
N LYS A 19 7.88 15.74 -13.76
CA LYS A 19 8.90 16.74 -14.12
C LYS A 19 10.02 16.74 -13.09
N ASN A 20 11.26 16.57 -13.54
CA ASN A 20 12.46 16.56 -12.70
C ASN A 20 12.38 15.54 -11.54
N CYS A 21 11.84 14.34 -11.80
CA CYS A 21 11.81 13.28 -10.80
C CYS A 21 13.25 12.89 -10.40
N PRO A 22 13.57 12.81 -9.10
CA PRO A 22 14.87 12.31 -8.67
C PRO A 22 15.09 10.89 -9.17
N ASN A 23 16.34 10.54 -9.51
CA ASN A 23 16.69 9.17 -9.88
C ASN A 23 16.48 8.20 -8.69
N ASP A 24 16.22 6.93 -8.99
CA ASP A 24 15.86 5.84 -8.05
C ASP A 24 16.93 5.47 -6.98
N LEU A 25 17.96 6.29 -6.79
CA LEU A 25 19.09 6.01 -5.89
C LEU A 25 18.91 6.60 -4.49
N SER A 26 18.11 7.66 -4.33
CA SER A 26 17.86 8.30 -3.03
C SER A 26 16.37 8.53 -2.84
N GLY A 27 15.78 7.82 -1.88
CA GLY A 27 14.37 7.96 -1.51
C GLY A 27 14.19 8.24 -0.03
N VAL A 28 12.96 8.56 0.37
CA VAL A 28 12.61 8.66 1.79
C VAL A 28 12.57 7.25 2.38
N LYS A 29 13.34 7.00 3.43
CA LYS A 29 13.27 5.73 4.16
C LYS A 29 11.98 5.66 4.96
N ILE A 30 11.10 4.73 4.59
CA ILE A 30 9.84 4.46 5.29
C ILE A 30 10.00 3.12 6.03
N SER A 31 9.77 3.13 7.35
CA SER A 31 9.89 1.91 8.15
C SER A 31 8.93 1.87 9.33
N ASN A 32 8.57 0.65 9.76
CA ASN A 32 7.76 0.40 10.95
C ASN A 32 6.37 1.07 10.92
N VAL A 33 5.73 1.04 9.74
CA VAL A 33 4.37 1.55 9.54
C VAL A 33 3.37 0.45 9.91
N VAL A 34 2.32 0.81 10.66
CA VAL A 34 1.25 -0.12 11.05
C VAL A 34 -0.08 0.35 10.47
N TYR A 35 -0.78 -0.55 9.80
CA TYR A 35 -2.19 -0.40 9.44
C TYR A 35 -2.97 -1.51 10.16
N GLU A 36 -3.91 -1.11 11.00
CA GLU A 36 -4.69 -2.00 11.86
C GLU A 36 -6.18 -1.64 11.80
N ASP A 37 -7.04 -2.65 11.74
CA ASP A 37 -8.51 -2.51 11.79
C ASP A 37 -9.08 -1.62 10.67
N VAL A 38 -8.61 -1.84 9.44
CA VAL A 38 -8.93 -0.99 8.28
C VAL A 38 -10.06 -1.57 7.46
N HIS A 39 -11.23 -0.92 7.51
CA HIS A 39 -12.46 -1.41 6.87
C HIS A 39 -13.08 -0.44 5.85
N GLY A 40 -13.64 -0.98 4.76
CA GLY A 40 -14.44 -0.20 3.82
C GLY A 40 -14.46 -0.69 2.39
N THR A 41 -14.80 0.22 1.48
CA THR A 41 -14.88 -0.07 0.04
C THR A 41 -13.90 0.79 -0.77
N SER A 42 -13.29 0.17 -1.77
CA SER A 42 -12.39 0.81 -2.73
C SER A 42 -13.13 1.17 -4.02
N ALA A 43 -12.79 2.32 -4.61
CA ALA A 43 -13.24 2.72 -5.94
C ALA A 43 -12.41 2.09 -7.06
N THR A 44 -11.26 1.49 -6.74
CA THR A 44 -10.44 0.74 -7.70
C THR A 44 -10.17 -0.67 -7.22
N GLN A 45 -9.85 -1.58 -8.15
CA GLN A 45 -9.57 -2.97 -7.80
C GLN A 45 -8.38 -3.11 -6.86
N VAL A 46 -7.35 -2.26 -6.99
CA VAL A 46 -6.21 -2.23 -6.07
C VAL A 46 -6.58 -1.37 -4.88
N ALA A 47 -6.79 -1.97 -3.70
CA ALA A 47 -7.14 -1.21 -2.50
C ALA A 47 -5.95 -0.97 -1.58
N VAL A 48 -4.95 -1.85 -1.63
CA VAL A 48 -3.69 -1.72 -0.89
C VAL A 48 -2.57 -1.55 -1.92
N LYS A 49 -1.90 -0.39 -1.93
CA LYS A 49 -0.80 -0.09 -2.85
C LYS A 49 0.45 0.34 -2.08
N PHE A 50 1.48 -0.48 -2.07
CA PHE A 50 2.81 -0.11 -1.58
C PHE A 50 3.78 -0.02 -2.75
N ASP A 51 4.08 1.20 -3.17
CA ASP A 51 4.95 1.52 -4.30
C ASP A 51 6.17 2.24 -3.76
N CYS A 52 7.05 1.46 -3.14
CA CYS A 52 8.24 1.98 -2.47
C CYS A 52 9.38 2.16 -3.47
N ASN A 53 10.33 3.03 -3.12
CA ASN A 53 11.47 3.30 -3.98
C ASN A 53 12.49 2.14 -3.93
N LYS A 54 13.05 1.78 -5.09
CA LYS A 54 14.06 0.71 -5.20
C LYS A 54 15.33 0.99 -4.39
N GLY A 55 15.81 2.24 -4.40
CA GLY A 55 17.01 2.66 -3.67
C GLY A 55 16.76 2.89 -2.17
N SER A 56 15.50 2.93 -1.73
CA SER A 56 15.13 3.01 -0.32
C SER A 56 13.88 2.18 -0.03
N PRO A 57 13.96 0.83 -0.08
CA PRO A 57 12.82 -0.05 0.12
C PRO A 57 12.14 0.18 1.48
N CYS A 58 10.82 0.05 1.50
CA CYS A 58 10.05 0.10 2.75
C CYS A 58 10.24 -1.19 3.54
N ASN A 59 10.41 -1.09 4.86
CA ASN A 59 10.64 -2.25 5.73
C ASN A 59 9.83 -2.20 7.02
N GLY A 60 9.39 -3.35 7.52
CA GLY A 60 8.63 -3.43 8.76
C GLY A 60 7.21 -2.89 8.64
N ILE A 61 6.61 -2.93 7.44
CA ILE A 61 5.18 -2.62 7.30
C ILE A 61 4.37 -3.75 7.97
N ARG A 62 3.36 -3.39 8.75
CA ARG A 62 2.48 -4.35 9.42
C ARG A 62 1.04 -4.12 8.98
N LEU A 63 0.44 -5.13 8.37
CA LEU A 63 -1.00 -5.18 8.08
C LEU A 63 -1.68 -6.11 9.09
N LYS A 64 -2.71 -5.63 9.77
CA LYS A 64 -3.51 -6.44 10.68
C LYS A 64 -4.99 -6.11 10.54
N ASP A 65 -5.81 -7.15 10.42
CA ASP A 65 -7.27 -7.00 10.39
C ASP A 65 -7.75 -5.96 9.35
N VAL A 66 -7.48 -6.25 8.07
CA VAL A 66 -7.83 -5.40 6.93
C VAL A 66 -8.98 -6.05 6.16
N ASN A 67 -10.04 -5.29 5.91
CA ASN A 67 -11.22 -5.71 5.16
C ASN A 67 -11.66 -4.63 4.15
N LEU A 68 -11.20 -4.77 2.91
CA LEU A 68 -11.41 -3.85 1.81
C LEU A 68 -11.96 -4.61 0.59
N VAL A 69 -13.09 -4.14 0.09
CA VAL A 69 -13.78 -4.73 -1.06
C VAL A 69 -13.90 -3.73 -2.20
N TYR A 70 -13.85 -4.22 -3.44
CA TYR A 70 -14.07 -3.46 -4.67
C TYR A 70 -15.31 -4.04 -5.37
N ALA A 71 -16.31 -3.20 -5.63
CA ALA A 71 -17.56 -3.59 -6.30
C ALA A 71 -18.21 -4.88 -5.74
N GLY A 72 -18.24 -5.00 -4.40
CA GLY A 72 -18.81 -6.16 -3.70
C GLY A 72 -17.96 -7.44 -3.76
N LYS A 73 -16.75 -7.38 -4.31
CA LYS A 73 -15.80 -8.48 -4.37
C LYS A 73 -14.54 -8.14 -3.57
N PRO A 74 -13.74 -9.13 -3.15
CA PRO A 74 -12.42 -8.87 -2.59
C PRO A 74 -11.63 -7.91 -3.49
N ALA A 75 -11.01 -6.89 -2.90
CA ALA A 75 -10.07 -6.04 -3.64
C ALA A 75 -8.74 -6.80 -3.89
N VAL A 76 -7.70 -6.08 -4.31
CA VAL A 76 -6.36 -6.61 -4.56
C VAL A 76 -5.31 -5.75 -3.88
N SER A 77 -4.20 -6.37 -3.50
CA SER A 77 -2.99 -5.70 -3.00
C SER A 77 -1.90 -5.67 -4.06
N SER A 78 -1.14 -4.58 -4.13
CA SER A 78 0.03 -4.44 -5.00
C SER A 78 1.21 -3.88 -4.18
N CYS A 79 2.36 -4.57 -4.25
CA CYS A 79 3.56 -4.23 -3.50
C CYS A 79 4.77 -4.15 -4.45
N SER A 80 5.63 -3.17 -4.24
CA SER A 80 6.92 -3.00 -4.93
C SER A 80 7.91 -2.45 -3.91
N TYR A 81 9.03 -3.17 -3.74
CA TYR A 81 10.10 -2.82 -2.78
C TYR A 81 9.59 -2.59 -1.35
N ALA A 82 8.61 -3.38 -0.93
CA ALA A 82 8.00 -3.32 0.39
C ALA A 82 8.14 -4.68 1.07
N ALA A 83 8.60 -4.67 2.33
CA ALA A 83 8.73 -5.86 3.16
C ALA A 83 8.03 -5.64 4.50
N GLY A 84 7.37 -6.69 5.00
CA GLY A 84 6.55 -6.57 6.18
C GLY A 84 5.98 -7.88 6.67
N THR A 85 4.94 -7.78 7.49
CA THR A 85 4.17 -8.93 7.98
C THR A 85 2.69 -8.61 7.91
N ALA A 86 1.89 -9.64 7.64
CA ALA A 86 0.45 -9.54 7.65
C ALA A 86 -0.14 -10.59 8.61
N SER A 87 -1.13 -10.21 9.42
CA SER A 87 -1.76 -11.10 10.40
C SER A 87 -3.25 -10.79 10.59
N GLY A 88 -3.97 -11.70 11.25
CA GLY A 88 -5.40 -11.56 11.49
C GLY A 88 -6.23 -11.77 10.23
N PHE A 89 -7.38 -11.09 10.12
CA PHE A 89 -8.23 -11.15 8.94
C PHE A 89 -7.66 -10.26 7.82
N LEU A 90 -7.48 -10.82 6.63
CA LEU A 90 -6.90 -10.11 5.49
C LEU A 90 -7.71 -10.32 4.23
N LEU A 91 -8.51 -9.31 3.90
CA LEU A 91 -9.18 -9.15 2.63
C LEU A 91 -8.91 -7.71 2.15
N PRO A 92 -8.15 -7.47 1.07
CA PRO A 92 -7.50 -8.43 0.19
C PRO A 92 -6.36 -9.22 0.84
N THR A 93 -5.96 -10.34 0.21
CA THR A 93 -4.73 -11.06 0.55
C THR A 93 -3.54 -10.10 0.51
N SER A 94 -2.66 -10.18 1.52
CA SER A 94 -1.45 -9.39 1.59
C SER A 94 -0.47 -9.70 0.46
N CYS A 95 0.27 -8.69 0.02
CA CYS A 95 1.46 -8.83 -0.84
C CYS A 95 2.78 -8.54 -0.12
N LEU A 96 2.72 -8.25 1.19
CA LEU A 96 3.86 -8.18 2.10
C LEU A 96 4.33 -9.56 2.54
#